data_AF-A0A2V5YPJ9-F1
#
_entry.id   AF-A0A2V5YPJ9-F1
#
_cell.length_a   1.000
_cell.length_b   1.000
_cell.length_c   1.000
_cell.angle_alpha   90.00
_cell.angle_beta   90.00
_cell.angle_gamma   90.00
#
_symmetry.space_group_name_H-M   'P 1'
#
loop_
_entity.id
_entity.type
_entity.pdbx_description
1 polymer ?
#
loop_
_entity_poly.entity_id
_entity_poly.type
_entity_poly.pdbx_seq_one_letter_code
_entity_poly.pdbx_strand_id
1 'polypeptide(L)'
;MQRKQPVNLERAVSGTERFGGHFVQGHIDWVSPVIAYQKSGADFRLEIELPKASAHYVACKGSIAVNGISLTVAEVLSETFVVWIIPYTKTHTNLDRTQVGDPINLEFDILAKYVERMIASRR
;
A
#
# COMPACT_ATOMS: atom_id res chain seq x y z
N MET A 1 -6.64 0.71 -17.50
CA MET A 1 -6.71 -0.76 -17.37
C MET A 1 -6.92 -1.39 -18.74
N GLN A 2 -6.33 -2.56 -18.98
CA GLN A 2 -6.53 -3.34 -20.20
C GLN A 2 -7.47 -4.53 -19.93
N ARG A 3 -8.16 -5.01 -20.97
CA ARG A 3 -9.07 -6.17 -20.87
C ARG A 3 -8.26 -7.40 -20.38
N LYS A 4 -8.79 -8.12 -19.37
CA LYS A 4 -8.19 -9.29 -18.70
C LYS A 4 -7.01 -9.00 -17.74
N GLN A 5 -6.77 -7.75 -17.38
CA GLN A 5 -5.82 -7.42 -16.31
C GLN A 5 -6.42 -7.85 -14.95
N PRO A 6 -5.71 -8.63 -14.12
CA PRO A 6 -6.23 -9.07 -12.83
C PRO A 6 -6.37 -7.89 -11.87
N VAL A 7 -7.42 -7.92 -11.06
CA VAL A 7 -7.69 -6.94 -10.00
C VAL A 7 -7.89 -7.66 -8.67
N ASN A 8 -7.48 -7.01 -7.59
CA ASN A 8 -7.80 -7.49 -6.24
C ASN A 8 -9.26 -7.16 -5.93
N LEU A 9 -9.94 -8.07 -5.27
CA LEU A 9 -11.31 -7.90 -4.80
C LEU A 9 -11.37 -8.27 -3.33
N GLU A 10 -11.93 -7.38 -2.53
CA GLU A 10 -12.24 -7.61 -1.13
C GLU A 10 -13.67 -7.16 -0.88
N ARG A 11 -14.43 -7.95 -0.11
CA ARG A 11 -15.80 -7.59 0.26
C ARG A 11 -15.76 -6.57 1.38
N ALA A 12 -16.72 -5.64 1.38
CA ALA A 12 -16.97 -4.82 2.55
C ALA A 12 -17.27 -5.73 3.75
N VAL A 13 -16.55 -5.47 4.85
CA VAL A 13 -16.60 -6.24 6.09
C VAL A 13 -17.57 -5.59 7.07
N SER A 14 -18.32 -6.39 7.82
CA SER A 14 -19.14 -5.86 8.92
C SER A 14 -18.24 -5.40 10.08
N GLY A 15 -18.63 -4.33 10.78
CA GLY A 15 -17.85 -3.76 11.89
C GLY A 15 -17.61 -4.71 13.07
N THR A 16 -18.31 -5.85 13.12
CA THR A 16 -18.20 -6.87 14.17
C THR A 16 -17.33 -8.07 13.78
N GLU A 17 -16.84 -8.12 12.54
CA GLU A 17 -16.00 -9.22 12.06
C GLU A 17 -14.52 -8.98 12.41
N ARG A 18 -13.70 -10.02 12.27
CA ARG A 18 -12.28 -9.95 12.59
C ARG A 18 -11.52 -9.16 11.52
N PHE A 19 -10.87 -8.08 11.92
CA PHE A 19 -9.96 -7.31 11.07
C PHE A 19 -8.57 -7.95 11.04
N GLY A 20 -8.15 -8.45 9.88
CA GLY A 20 -6.84 -9.08 9.67
C GLY A 20 -5.71 -8.13 9.26
N GLY A 21 -6.04 -6.86 8.97
CA GLY A 21 -5.10 -5.82 8.53
C GLY A 21 -5.35 -4.50 9.27
N HIS A 22 -5.35 -3.39 8.53
CA HIS A 22 -5.73 -2.07 9.03
C HIS A 22 -7.07 -1.61 8.42
N PHE A 23 -7.54 -0.41 8.79
CA PHE A 23 -8.76 0.17 8.22
C PHE A 23 -8.50 0.66 6.80
N VAL A 24 -9.00 -0.09 5.81
CA VAL A 24 -9.00 0.29 4.39
C VAL A 24 -10.42 0.70 4.01
N GLN A 25 -10.57 1.91 3.48
CA GLN A 25 -11.84 2.51 3.08
C GLN A 25 -12.15 2.28 1.61
N GLY A 26 -11.14 1.99 0.78
CA GLY A 26 -11.27 1.94 -0.68
C GLY A 26 -11.20 3.33 -1.33
N HIS A 27 -10.64 4.31 -0.63
CA HIS A 27 -10.45 5.69 -1.12
C HIS A 27 -8.99 5.89 -1.52
N ILE A 28 -8.69 5.69 -2.79
CA ILE A 28 -7.33 5.82 -3.32
C ILE A 28 -6.88 7.28 -3.26
N ASP A 29 -5.76 7.51 -2.58
CA ASP A 29 -5.16 8.84 -2.43
C ASP A 29 -4.22 9.17 -3.59
N TRP A 30 -3.49 8.17 -4.06
CA TRP A 30 -2.47 8.36 -5.08
C TRP A 30 -2.27 7.14 -5.96
N VAL A 31 -1.68 7.36 -7.14
CA VAL A 31 -1.21 6.29 -8.03
C VAL A 31 0.27 6.49 -8.28
N SER A 32 1.08 5.48 -7.94
CA SER A 32 2.53 5.52 -8.06
C SER A 32 3.06 4.36 -8.89
N PRO A 33 4.13 4.55 -9.68
CA PRO A 33 4.78 3.44 -10.37
C PRO A 33 5.54 2.53 -9.40
N VAL A 34 5.59 1.24 -9.71
CA VAL A 34 6.56 0.32 -9.11
C VAL A 34 7.96 0.67 -9.60
N ILE A 35 8.89 0.88 -8.66
CA ILE A 35 10.29 1.20 -8.96
C ILE A 35 11.14 -0.07 -9.03
N ALA A 36 10.91 -1.01 -8.12
CA ALA A 36 11.57 -2.31 -8.14
C ALA A 36 10.67 -3.39 -7.55
N TYR A 37 10.75 -4.60 -8.10
CA TYR A 37 10.10 -5.76 -7.51
C TYR A 37 10.99 -7.00 -7.65
N GLN A 38 11.64 -7.41 -6.56
CA GLN A 38 12.74 -8.37 -6.59
C GLN A 38 12.56 -9.44 -5.53
N LYS A 39 12.90 -10.69 -5.86
CA LYS A 39 12.92 -11.78 -4.89
C LYS A 39 14.12 -11.63 -3.95
N SER A 40 13.91 -11.82 -2.65
CA SER A 40 14.95 -11.80 -1.62
C SER A 40 14.66 -12.90 -0.61
N GLY A 41 15.44 -13.98 -0.68
CA GLY A 41 15.17 -15.19 0.11
C GLY A 41 13.84 -15.83 -0.30
N ALA A 42 12.96 -16.04 0.68
CA ALA A 42 11.61 -16.57 0.45
C ALA A 42 10.61 -15.49 0.00
N ASP A 43 10.88 -14.22 0.33
CA ASP A 43 9.95 -13.11 0.13
C ASP A 43 10.35 -12.26 -1.08
N PHE A 44 9.57 -11.21 -1.33
CA PHE A 44 9.80 -10.26 -2.40
C PHE A 44 9.82 -8.84 -1.86
N ARG A 45 10.84 -8.08 -2.23
CA ARG A 45 10.97 -6.66 -1.91
C ARG A 45 10.26 -5.86 -3.00
N LEU A 46 9.17 -5.19 -2.65
CA LEU A 46 8.43 -4.30 -3.54
C LEU A 46 8.71 -2.86 -3.14
N GLU A 47 9.27 -2.09 -4.08
CA GLU A 47 9.58 -0.67 -3.91
C GLU A 47 8.71 0.17 -4.85
N ILE A 48 8.08 1.19 -4.29
CA ILE A 48 7.08 2.02 -4.97
C ILE A 48 7.45 3.48 -4.77
N GLU A 49 7.21 4.30 -5.79
CA GLU A 49 7.42 5.76 -5.72
C GLU A 49 6.55 6.40 -4.63
N LEU A 50 7.16 7.28 -3.85
CA LEU A 50 6.52 8.07 -2.81
C LEU A 50 6.60 9.56 -3.15
N PRO A 51 5.50 10.18 -3.60
CA PRO A 51 5.48 11.62 -3.84
C PRO A 51 5.76 12.41 -2.56
N LYS A 52 6.61 13.43 -2.65
CA LYS A 52 6.99 14.29 -1.51
C LYS A 52 5.78 14.92 -0.81
N ALA A 53 4.73 15.25 -1.57
CA ALA A 53 3.50 15.85 -1.07
C ALA A 53 2.68 14.92 -0.15
N SER A 54 2.93 13.61 -0.19
CA SER A 54 2.21 12.59 0.60
C SER A 54 3.14 11.79 1.52
N ALA A 55 4.44 12.10 1.53
CA ALA A 55 5.43 11.32 2.25
C ALA A 55 5.19 11.30 3.77
N HIS A 56 4.59 12.35 4.33
CA HIS A 56 4.25 12.44 5.75
C HIS A 56 3.14 11.49 6.21
N TYR A 57 2.39 10.88 5.29
CA TYR A 57 1.41 9.84 5.61
C TYR A 57 2.00 8.44 5.69
N VAL A 58 3.25 8.26 5.28
CA VAL A 58 3.91 6.95 5.24
C VAL A 58 4.98 6.90 6.33
N ALA A 59 4.84 5.95 7.24
CA ALA A 59 5.77 5.74 8.35
C ALA A 59 6.36 4.34 8.31
N CYS A 60 7.65 4.21 8.65
CA CYS A 60 8.28 2.89 8.83
C CYS A 60 7.54 2.08 9.89
N LYS A 61 7.27 0.80 9.61
CA LYS A 61 6.40 -0.11 10.38
C LYS A 61 4.92 0.31 10.46
N GLY A 62 4.53 1.37 9.75
CA GLY A 62 3.14 1.77 9.58
C GLY A 62 2.41 0.90 8.56
N SER A 63 1.09 1.08 8.49
CA SER A 63 0.23 0.41 7.53
C SER A 63 0.03 1.25 6.27
N ILE A 64 -0.11 0.58 5.13
CA ILE A 64 -0.47 1.18 3.85
C ILE A 64 -1.25 0.17 3.01
N ALA A 65 -2.24 0.63 2.26
CA ALA A 65 -2.95 -0.21 1.29
C ALA A 65 -2.35 -0.05 -0.11
N VAL A 66 -1.92 -1.16 -0.71
CA VAL A 66 -1.30 -1.24 -2.04
C VAL A 66 -2.21 -2.09 -2.92
N ASN A 67 -2.87 -1.48 -3.91
CA ASN A 67 -3.95 -2.13 -4.68
C ASN A 67 -5.00 -2.83 -3.77
N GLY A 68 -5.35 -2.19 -2.65
CA GLY A 68 -6.27 -2.73 -1.64
C GLY A 68 -5.67 -3.77 -0.70
N ILE A 69 -4.40 -4.15 -0.85
CA ILE A 69 -3.74 -5.10 0.04
C ILE A 69 -3.17 -4.34 1.24
N SER A 70 -3.61 -4.68 2.44
CA SER A 70 -3.02 -4.16 3.68
C SER A 70 -1.60 -4.69 3.85
N LEU A 71 -0.61 -3.81 3.84
CA LEU A 71 0.80 -4.14 3.98
C LEU A 71 1.47 -3.29 5.07
N THR A 72 2.61 -3.80 5.57
CA THR A 72 3.48 -3.07 6.50
C THR A 72 4.63 -2.44 5.73
N VAL A 73 4.82 -1.14 5.91
CA VAL A 73 5.97 -0.39 5.37
C VAL A 73 7.23 -0.86 6.06
N ALA A 74 8.17 -1.42 5.30
CA ALA A 74 9.45 -1.89 5.79
C ALA A 74 10.47 -0.76 5.90
N GLU A 75 10.52 0.11 4.88
CA GLU A 75 11.47 1.21 4.78
C GLU A 75 10.78 2.42 4.14
N VAL A 76 11.17 3.61 4.57
CA VAL A 76 10.81 4.88 3.93
C VAL A 76 12.11 5.52 3.48
N LEU A 77 12.24 5.73 2.18
CA LEU A 77 13.40 6.34 1.54
C LEU A 77 13.03 7.78 1.10
N SER A 78 13.95 8.47 0.43
CA SER A 78 13.75 9.88 0.06
C SER A 78 12.60 10.11 -0.92
N GLU A 79 12.41 9.20 -1.87
CA GLU A 79 11.42 9.31 -2.96
C GLU A 79 10.65 8.00 -3.20
N THR A 80 10.86 7.00 -2.35
CA THR A 80 10.24 5.68 -2.46
C THR A 80 9.94 5.12 -1.06
N PHE A 81 9.10 4.09 -1.02
CA PHE A 81 8.94 3.26 0.17
C PHE A 81 8.95 1.78 -0.22
N VAL A 82 9.19 0.93 0.77
CA VAL A 82 9.39 -0.51 0.56
C VAL A 82 8.40 -1.29 1.41
N VAL A 83 7.85 -2.35 0.83
CA VAL A 83 7.05 -3.36 1.53
C VAL A 83 7.58 -4.76 1.21
N TRP A 84 7.47 -5.66 2.18
CA TRP A 84 7.79 -7.07 2.00
C TRP A 84 6.55 -7.85 1.61
N ILE A 85 6.63 -8.59 0.51
CA ILE A 85 5.56 -9.43 -0.01
C ILE A 85 5.94 -10.90 0.20
N ILE A 86 5.18 -11.59 1.05
CA ILE A 86 5.35 -13.03 1.26
C ILE A 86 4.80 -13.82 0.05
N PRO A 87 5.22 -15.08 -0.17
CA PRO A 87 4.75 -15.92 -1.27
C PRO A 87 3.23 -16.04 -1.37
N TYR A 88 2.54 -16.16 -0.24
CA TYR A 88 1.07 -16.27 -0.22
C TYR A 88 0.41 -15.03 -0.81
N THR A 89 0.78 -13.84 -0.33
CA THR A 89 0.27 -12.56 -0.83
C THR A 89 0.58 -12.38 -2.30
N LYS A 90 1.79 -12.74 -2.76
CA LYS A 90 2.14 -12.68 -4.19
C LYS A 90 1.17 -13.52 -5.01
N THR A 91 0.99 -14.79 -4.68
CA THR A 91 0.22 -15.75 -5.52
C THR A 91 -1.29 -15.55 -5.45
N HIS A 92 -1.81 -14.92 -4.40
CA HIS A 92 -3.25 -14.71 -4.19
C HIS A 92 -3.72 -13.29 -4.51
N THR A 93 -2.86 -12.44 -5.06
CA THR A 93 -3.19 -11.06 -5.44
C THR A 93 -2.67 -10.73 -6.84
N ASN A 94 -3.04 -9.57 -7.36
CA ASN A 94 -2.56 -9.08 -8.64
C ASN A 94 -1.04 -8.81 -8.67
N LEU A 95 -0.38 -8.78 -7.49
CA LEU A 95 1.07 -8.66 -7.37
C LEU A 95 1.81 -9.81 -8.05
N ASP A 96 1.18 -10.96 -8.28
CA ASP A 96 1.82 -12.07 -9.00
C ASP A 96 2.34 -11.65 -10.39
N ARG A 97 1.62 -10.72 -11.03
CA ARG A 97 1.86 -10.25 -12.40
C ARG A 97 2.38 -8.81 -12.48
N THR A 98 2.58 -8.16 -11.34
CA THR A 98 3.11 -6.79 -11.29
C THR A 98 4.54 -6.73 -11.82
N GLN A 99 4.80 -5.71 -12.63
CA GLN A 99 6.10 -5.42 -13.22
C GLN A 99 6.59 -4.03 -12.80
N VAL A 100 7.88 -3.78 -12.98
CA VAL A 100 8.46 -2.44 -12.81
C VAL A 100 7.79 -1.47 -13.80
N GLY A 101 7.42 -0.29 -13.32
CA GLY A 101 6.69 0.73 -14.06
C GLY A 101 5.17 0.58 -14.00
N ASP A 102 4.63 -0.53 -13.49
CA ASP A 102 3.18 -0.67 -13.36
C ASP A 102 2.62 0.36 -12.37
N PRO A 103 1.46 0.99 -12.68
CA PRO A 103 0.78 1.87 -11.76
C PRO A 103 0.14 1.07 -10.62
N ILE A 104 0.32 1.54 -9.39
CA ILE A 104 -0.22 0.97 -8.18
C ILE A 104 -1.08 2.01 -7.47
N ASN A 105 -2.28 1.59 -7.06
CA ASN A 105 -3.14 2.40 -6.22
C ASN A 105 -2.64 2.38 -4.78
N LEU A 106 -2.45 3.57 -4.20
CA LEU A 106 -2.06 3.76 -2.82
C LEU A 106 -3.21 4.39 -2.03
N GLU A 107 -3.51 3.77 -0.89
CA GLU A 107 -4.37 4.34 0.14
C GLU A 107 -3.55 4.45 1.42
N PHE A 108 -3.43 5.67 1.94
CA PHE A 108 -2.73 5.93 3.18
C PHE A 108 -3.63 5.66 4.38
N ASP A 109 -3.02 5.23 5.48
CA ASP A 109 -3.74 4.97 6.73
C ASP A 109 -4.52 6.22 7.16
N ILE A 110 -5.82 6.05 7.36
CA ILE A 110 -6.72 7.10 7.82
C ILE A 110 -6.25 7.75 9.12
N LEU A 111 -5.57 7.01 9.98
CA LEU A 111 -5.00 7.53 11.22
C LEU A 111 -4.01 8.67 10.95
N ALA A 112 -3.18 8.56 9.90
CA ALA A 112 -2.22 9.60 9.55
C ALA A 112 -2.92 10.91 9.14
N LYS A 113 -4.03 10.82 8.38
CA LYS A 113 -4.84 11.98 7.97
C LYS A 113 -5.52 12.66 9.16
N TYR A 114 -6.06 11.89 10.10
CA TYR A 114 -6.64 12.46 11.33
C TYR A 114 -5.59 13.13 12.20
N VAL A 115 -4.41 12.52 12.36
CA VAL A 115 -3.29 13.11 13.11
C VAL A 115 -2.85 14.43 12.48
N GLU A 116 -2.68 14.48 11.16
CA GLU A 116 -2.35 15.73 10.45
C GLU A 116 -3.41 16.81 10.71
N ARG A 117 -4.70 16.49 10.53
CA ARG A 117 -5.80 17.44 10.78
C ARG A 117 -5.81 17.97 12.21
N MET A 118 -5.57 17.10 13.20
CA MET A 118 -5.52 17.49 14.62
C MET A 118 -4.34 18.41 14.94
N ILE A 119 -3.19 18.21 14.29
CA ILE A 119 -2.02 19.08 14.45
C ILE A 119 -2.26 20.42 13.75
N ALA A 120 -2.85 20.42 12.55
CA ALA A 120 -3.17 21.62 11.80
C ALA A 120 -4.20 22.51 12.52
N SER A 121 -5.19 21.93 13.21
CA SER A 121 -6.20 22.68 13.97
C SER A 121 -5.70 23.25 15.31
N ARG A 122 -4.48 22.92 15.73
CA ARG A 122 -3.82 23.47 16.93
C ARG A 122 -2.95 24.69 16.62
N ARG A 123 -2.87 25.08 15.35
CA ARG A 123 -2.25 26.34 14.90
C ARG A 123 -3.33 27.42 14.81
#